data_AF-A0A973FSY6-F1
#
_entry.id   AF-A0A973FSY6-F1
#
_cell.length_a   1.000
_cell.length_b   1.000
_cell.length_c   1.000
_cell.angle_alpha   90.00
_cell.angle_beta   90.00
_cell.angle_gamma   90.00
#
_symmetry.space_group_name_H-M   'P 1'
#
loop_
_entity.id
_entity.type
_entity.pdbx_description
1 polymer ?
#
loop_
_entity_poly.entity_id
_entity_poly.type
_entity_poly.pdbx_seq_one_letter_code
_entity_poly.pdbx_strand_id
1 'polypeptide(L)'
;MIALALSLTLLIAFVVTILLIPPLIRLSVAQSWVAKPGPRHVHQTPTPTVGGLAMFAGFVVALLLSFGLEYLDPTLARSPVEHLRLGLLLVGASLIAIVSLVDDLRDLPAIPRLGVHILAALIAVGPYLWDHTLYPDALGASTEARGIILTAFNFPFLDQIPLHQISPWLAVGATVFWVVGMQNMVNWSDGLDGLAGGITLIAASILALHTLQLSPPQYTVAMLPLALAGACAGFLIFN
;
A
#
# COMPACT_ATOMS: atom_id res chain seq x y z
N MET A 1 -0.09 -25.59 -1.28
CA MET A 1 -1.11 -24.69 -0.72
C MET A 1 -0.67 -23.24 -0.76
N ILE A 2 0.55 -22.91 -0.33
CA ILE A 2 1.14 -21.56 -0.42
C ILE A 2 1.03 -20.91 -1.82
N ALA A 3 1.52 -21.58 -2.88
CA ALA A 3 1.49 -21.02 -4.24
C ALA A 3 0.05 -20.70 -4.71
N LEU A 4 -0.93 -21.51 -4.29
CA LEU A 4 -2.34 -21.27 -4.55
C LEU A 4 -2.81 -20.01 -3.80
N ALA A 5 -2.47 -19.86 -2.52
CA ALA A 5 -2.84 -18.70 -1.72
C ALA A 5 -2.25 -17.38 -2.28
N LEU A 6 -0.99 -17.39 -2.69
CA LEU A 6 -0.31 -16.26 -3.33
C LEU A 6 -0.97 -15.90 -4.67
N SER A 7 -1.23 -16.90 -5.51
CA SER A 7 -1.90 -16.72 -6.81
C SER A 7 -3.33 -16.20 -6.64
N LEU A 8 -4.08 -16.75 -5.69
CA LEU A 8 -5.44 -16.30 -5.39
C LEU A 8 -5.45 -14.84 -4.92
N THR A 9 -4.53 -14.44 -4.05
CA THR A 9 -4.43 -13.06 -3.57
C THR A 9 -4.26 -12.08 -4.75
N LEU A 10 -3.34 -12.38 -5.67
CA LEU A 10 -3.13 -11.56 -6.86
C LEU A 10 -4.36 -11.56 -7.78
N LEU A 11 -4.91 -12.75 -8.08
CA LEU A 11 -6.04 -12.92 -9.00
C LEU A 11 -7.30 -12.24 -8.47
N ILE A 12 -7.56 -12.32 -7.17
CA ILE A 12 -8.71 -11.64 -6.55
C ILE A 12 -8.57 -10.13 -6.70
N ALA A 13 -7.41 -9.56 -6.35
CA ALA A 13 -7.20 -8.12 -6.51
C ALA A 13 -7.38 -7.66 -7.95
N PHE A 14 -6.84 -8.44 -8.91
CA PHE A 14 -6.98 -8.21 -10.35
C PHE A 14 -8.44 -8.25 -10.80
N VAL A 15 -9.15 -9.35 -10.52
CA VAL A 15 -10.53 -9.56 -10.95
C VAL A 15 -11.47 -8.53 -10.32
N VAL A 16 -11.34 -8.26 -9.02
CA VAL A 16 -12.17 -7.26 -8.34
C VAL A 16 -11.94 -5.88 -8.95
N THR A 17 -10.68 -5.51 -9.22
CA THR A 17 -10.37 -4.21 -9.85
C THR A 17 -11.02 -4.11 -11.23
N ILE A 18 -10.88 -5.12 -12.08
CA ILE A 18 -11.48 -5.15 -13.44
C ILE A 18 -13.00 -5.06 -13.38
N LEU A 19 -13.63 -5.78 -12.45
CA LEU A 19 -15.09 -5.79 -12.33
C LEU A 19 -15.64 -4.45 -11.80
N LEU A 20 -14.87 -3.73 -10.98
CA LEU A 20 -15.28 -2.46 -10.39
C LEU A 20 -15.06 -1.26 -11.31
N ILE A 21 -14.08 -1.29 -12.21
CA ILE A 21 -13.78 -0.14 -13.08
C ILE A 21 -14.98 0.25 -13.97
N PRO A 22 -15.62 -0.64 -14.76
CA PRO A 22 -16.74 -0.27 -15.61
C PRO A 22 -17.93 0.40 -14.90
N PRO A 23 -18.46 -0.11 -13.76
CA PRO A 23 -19.53 0.57 -13.05
C PRO A 23 -19.09 1.91 -12.44
N LEU A 24 -17.85 2.00 -11.95
CA LEU A 24 -17.31 3.26 -11.42
C LEU A 24 -17.16 4.32 -12.52
N ILE A 25 -16.74 3.95 -13.73
CA ILE A 25 -16.73 4.85 -14.89
C ILE A 25 -18.14 5.39 -15.18
N ARG A 26 -19.15 4.50 -15.21
CA ARG A 26 -20.56 4.91 -15.43
C ARG A 26 -21.05 5.87 -14.36
N LEU A 27 -20.74 5.59 -13.09
CA LEU A 27 -21.08 6.46 -11.95
C LEU A 27 -20.41 7.83 -12.08
N SER A 28 -19.13 7.85 -12.48
CA SER A 28 -18.36 9.09 -12.64
C SER A 28 -18.94 9.99 -13.72
N VAL A 29 -19.31 9.40 -14.86
CA VAL A 29 -19.98 10.12 -15.95
C VAL A 29 -21.35 10.64 -15.51
N ALA A 30 -22.15 9.83 -14.81
CA ALA A 30 -23.46 10.23 -14.33
C ALA A 30 -23.42 11.37 -13.29
N GLN A 31 -22.38 11.41 -12.45
CA GLN A 31 -22.19 12.43 -11.42
C GLN A 31 -21.31 13.60 -11.86
N SER A 32 -20.85 13.61 -13.13
CA SER A 32 -19.88 14.60 -13.65
C SER A 32 -18.55 14.67 -12.87
N TRP A 33 -18.12 13.54 -12.28
CA TRP A 33 -16.80 13.36 -11.66
C TRP A 33 -15.73 13.07 -12.73
N VAL A 34 -15.56 14.03 -13.63
CA VAL A 34 -14.62 13.93 -14.74
C VAL A 34 -13.63 15.08 -14.68
N ALA A 35 -12.34 14.77 -14.83
CA ALA A 35 -11.29 15.78 -14.91
C ALA A 35 -11.53 16.62 -16.18
N LYS A 36 -11.78 17.93 -16.01
CA LYS A 36 -11.99 18.84 -17.15
C LYS A 36 -10.62 19.23 -17.74
N PRO A 37 -10.46 19.30 -19.08
CA PRO A 37 -9.21 19.71 -19.69
C PRO A 37 -8.79 21.11 -19.21
N GLY A 38 -7.53 21.27 -18.80
CA GLY A 38 -6.96 22.53 -18.32
C GLY A 38 -5.53 22.73 -18.82
N PRO A 39 -4.89 23.88 -18.53
CA PRO A 39 -3.55 24.23 -19.02
C PRO A 39 -2.42 23.26 -18.59
N ARG A 40 -2.71 22.36 -17.64
CA ARG A 40 -1.81 21.35 -17.08
C ARG A 40 -2.13 19.91 -17.52
N HIS A 41 -3.08 19.68 -18.44
CA HIS A 41 -3.48 18.33 -18.86
C HIS A 41 -3.28 18.17 -20.38
N VAL A 42 -2.59 17.10 -20.78
CA VAL A 42 -2.26 16.80 -22.20
C VAL A 42 -3.49 16.23 -22.95
N HIS A 43 -4.49 15.71 -22.22
CA HIS A 43 -5.69 15.10 -22.78
C HIS A 43 -6.77 16.12 -23.17
N GLN A 44 -7.38 15.89 -24.34
CA GLN A 44 -8.48 16.70 -24.86
C GLN A 44 -9.87 16.18 -24.46
N THR A 45 -9.96 15.02 -23.80
CA THR A 45 -11.21 14.36 -23.38
C THR A 45 -11.30 14.20 -21.87
N PRO A 46 -12.46 14.45 -21.23
CA PRO A 46 -12.61 14.27 -19.79
C PRO A 46 -12.42 12.81 -19.38
N THR A 47 -11.48 12.54 -18.47
CA THR A 47 -11.18 11.19 -17.97
C THR A 47 -11.80 10.97 -16.58
N PRO A 48 -12.37 9.78 -16.30
CA PRO A 48 -12.86 9.42 -14.97
C PRO A 48 -11.71 9.29 -13.96
N THR A 49 -11.81 9.92 -12.79
CA THR A 49 -10.77 9.91 -11.73
C THR A 49 -10.93 8.77 -10.71
N VAL A 50 -11.80 7.80 -10.96
CA VAL A 50 -12.19 6.77 -9.98
C VAL A 50 -11.38 5.47 -10.04
N GLY A 51 -10.36 5.40 -10.89
CA GLY A 51 -9.52 4.21 -11.05
C GLY A 51 -8.82 3.78 -9.75
N GLY A 52 -8.32 4.76 -8.97
CA GLY A 52 -7.69 4.51 -7.67
C GLY A 52 -8.64 3.87 -6.65
N LEU A 53 -9.94 4.20 -6.68
CA LEU A 53 -10.94 3.60 -5.81
C LEU A 53 -11.15 2.12 -6.15
N ALA A 54 -11.15 1.76 -7.43
CA ALA A 54 -11.24 0.37 -7.88
C ALA A 54 -10.01 -0.44 -7.43
N MET A 55 -8.80 0.12 -7.61
CA MET A 55 -7.56 -0.51 -7.15
C MET A 55 -7.56 -0.73 -5.64
N PHE A 56 -7.95 0.30 -4.86
CA PHE A 56 -8.01 0.20 -3.41
C PHE A 56 -9.01 -0.86 -2.95
N ALA A 57 -10.20 -0.93 -3.57
CA ALA A 57 -11.19 -1.96 -3.29
C ALA A 57 -10.65 -3.37 -3.61
N GLY A 58 -9.98 -3.55 -4.77
CA GLY A 58 -9.35 -4.82 -5.13
C GLY A 58 -8.29 -5.26 -4.11
N PHE A 59 -7.43 -4.33 -3.69
CA PHE A 59 -6.43 -4.56 -2.66
C PHE A 59 -7.06 -4.97 -1.32
N VAL A 60 -8.05 -4.21 -0.83
CA VAL A 60 -8.73 -4.50 0.45
C VAL A 60 -9.44 -5.84 0.41
N VAL A 61 -10.16 -6.17 -0.66
CA VAL A 61 -10.86 -7.46 -0.78
C VAL A 61 -9.87 -8.62 -0.78
N ALA A 62 -8.75 -8.50 -1.50
CA ALA A 62 -7.71 -9.52 -1.49
C ALA A 62 -7.08 -9.70 -0.10
N LEU A 63 -6.83 -8.60 0.63
CA LEU A 63 -6.31 -8.66 1.99
C LEU A 63 -7.28 -9.30 2.97
N LEU A 64 -8.56 -8.92 2.93
CA LEU A 64 -9.58 -9.49 3.80
C LEU A 64 -9.73 -11.00 3.57
N LEU A 65 -9.70 -11.43 2.30
CA LEU A 65 -9.74 -12.85 1.96
C LEU A 65 -8.46 -13.58 2.35
N SER A 66 -7.31 -12.90 2.41
CA SER A 66 -6.05 -13.49 2.86
C SER A 66 -6.06 -13.94 4.32
N PHE A 67 -6.92 -13.39 5.18
CA PHE A 67 -7.15 -13.92 6.53
C PHE A 67 -7.86 -15.27 6.50
N GLY A 68 -8.73 -15.49 5.52
CA GLY A 68 -9.37 -16.79 5.28
C GLY A 68 -8.37 -17.86 4.80
N LEU A 69 -7.32 -17.44 4.09
CA LEU A 69 -6.27 -18.35 3.60
C LEU A 69 -5.38 -18.89 4.72
N GLU A 70 -5.32 -18.22 5.89
CA GLU A 70 -4.57 -18.71 7.06
C GLU A 70 -5.08 -20.07 7.54
N TYR A 71 -6.39 -20.32 7.43
CA TYR A 71 -6.99 -21.58 7.84
C TYR A 71 -6.63 -22.75 6.92
N LEU A 72 -6.07 -22.47 5.73
CA LEU A 72 -5.73 -23.50 4.74
C LEU A 72 -4.31 -24.06 4.91
N ASP A 73 -3.40 -23.29 5.51
CA ASP A 73 -1.99 -23.67 5.65
C ASP A 73 -1.37 -23.00 6.89
N PRO A 74 -0.84 -23.76 7.87
CA PRO A 74 -0.20 -23.20 9.07
C PRO A 74 0.98 -22.28 8.76
N THR A 75 1.63 -22.41 7.60
CA THR A 75 2.72 -21.51 7.18
C THR A 75 2.25 -20.09 6.83
N LEU A 76 0.93 -19.91 6.71
CA LEU A 76 0.27 -18.62 6.50
C LEU A 76 -0.27 -18.02 7.82
N ALA A 77 -0.06 -18.68 8.96
CA ALA A 77 -0.53 -18.18 10.24
C ALA A 77 0.21 -16.88 10.61
N ARG A 78 -0.57 -15.83 10.90
CA ARG A 78 -0.02 -14.51 11.23
C ARG A 78 0.17 -14.35 12.73
N SER A 79 1.22 -13.63 13.13
CA SER A 79 1.42 -13.27 14.53
C SER A 79 0.38 -12.24 14.99
N PRO A 80 0.08 -12.10 16.30
CA PRO A 80 -0.79 -11.03 16.79
C PRO A 80 -0.29 -9.62 16.44
N VAL A 81 1.04 -9.46 16.33
CA VAL A 81 1.68 -8.20 15.91
C VAL A 81 1.42 -7.94 14.43
N GLU A 82 1.46 -8.96 13.58
CA GLU A 82 1.13 -8.84 12.17
C GLU A 82 -0.34 -8.45 11.96
N HIS A 83 -1.27 -9.09 12.68
CA HIS A 83 -2.70 -8.72 12.66
C HIS A 83 -2.91 -7.24 13.01
N LEU A 84 -2.22 -6.76 14.06
CA LEU A 84 -2.26 -5.36 14.45
C LEU A 84 -1.74 -4.46 13.31
N ARG A 85 -0.58 -4.78 12.72
CA ARG A 85 0.01 -3.99 11.62
C ARG A 85 -0.91 -3.93 10.39
N LEU A 86 -1.56 -5.05 10.03
CA LEU A 86 -2.54 -5.07 8.94
C LEU A 86 -3.76 -4.21 9.24
N GLY A 87 -4.26 -4.24 10.47
CA GLY A 87 -5.33 -3.34 10.91
C GLY A 87 -4.94 -1.86 10.79
N LEU A 88 -3.75 -1.49 11.26
CA LEU A 88 -3.24 -0.13 11.15
C LEU A 88 -3.02 0.29 9.68
N LEU A 89 -2.52 -0.61 8.84
CA LEU A 89 -2.37 -0.40 7.40
C LEU A 89 -3.72 -0.11 6.76
N LEU A 90 -4.75 -0.93 7.04
CA LEU A 90 -6.08 -0.74 6.46
C LEU A 90 -6.70 0.59 6.89
N VAL A 91 -6.61 0.95 8.18
CA VAL A 91 -7.13 2.24 8.67
C VAL A 91 -6.40 3.41 8.01
N GLY A 92 -5.06 3.38 7.99
CA GLY A 92 -4.26 4.44 7.37
C GLY A 92 -4.50 4.55 5.86
N ALA A 93 -4.53 3.42 5.16
CA ALA A 93 -4.76 3.37 3.71
C ALA A 93 -6.20 3.80 3.34
N SER A 94 -7.21 3.44 4.13
CA SER A 94 -8.59 3.94 3.95
C SER A 94 -8.66 5.45 4.11
N LEU A 95 -7.97 6.02 5.10
CA LEU A 95 -7.92 7.47 5.29
C LEU A 95 -7.28 8.18 4.09
N ILE A 96 -6.20 7.63 3.55
CA ILE A 96 -5.54 8.14 2.34
C ILE A 96 -6.47 8.00 1.13
N ALA A 97 -7.08 6.84 0.91
CA ALA A 97 -8.01 6.63 -0.21
C ALA A 97 -9.17 7.62 -0.19
N ILE A 98 -9.71 7.92 1.00
CA ILE A 98 -10.77 8.94 1.17
C ILE A 98 -10.24 10.32 0.82
N VAL A 99 -9.08 10.74 1.35
CA VAL A 99 -8.56 12.07 1.07
C VAL A 99 -8.18 12.25 -0.40
N SER A 100 -7.61 11.21 -1.03
CA SER A 100 -7.31 11.18 -2.46
C SER A 100 -8.58 11.32 -3.30
N LEU A 101 -9.64 10.57 -2.98
CA LEU A 101 -10.92 10.72 -3.67
C LEU A 101 -11.52 12.13 -3.49
N VAL A 102 -11.42 12.70 -2.29
CA VAL A 102 -11.91 14.06 -2.06
C VAL A 102 -11.07 15.09 -2.81
N ASP A 103 -9.76 14.90 -2.87
CA ASP A 103 -8.82 15.73 -3.65
C ASP A 103 -9.16 15.70 -5.14
N ASP A 104 -9.40 14.52 -5.71
CA ASP A 104 -9.79 14.35 -7.12
C ASP A 104 -11.13 15.03 -7.45
N LEU A 105 -12.02 15.13 -6.46
CA LEU A 105 -13.36 15.72 -6.65
C LEU A 105 -13.43 17.22 -6.34
N ARG A 106 -12.56 17.73 -5.46
CA ARG A 106 -12.67 19.09 -4.90
C ARG A 106 -11.40 19.93 -4.99
N ASP A 107 -10.31 19.39 -5.52
CA ASP A 107 -8.99 20.04 -5.65
C ASP A 107 -8.53 20.65 -4.31
N LEU A 108 -8.13 19.79 -3.37
CA LEU A 108 -7.81 20.23 -2.01
C LEU A 108 -6.48 20.99 -1.97
N PRO A 109 -6.36 22.01 -1.10
CA PRO A 109 -5.08 22.66 -0.89
C PRO A 109 -4.05 21.67 -0.28
N ALA A 110 -2.78 21.87 -0.63
CA ALA A 110 -1.70 20.94 -0.29
C ALA A 110 -1.52 20.72 1.22
N ILE A 111 -1.77 21.75 2.05
CA ILE A 111 -1.51 21.68 3.50
C ILE A 111 -2.47 20.71 4.22
N PRO A 112 -3.82 20.80 4.07
CA PRO A 112 -4.73 19.80 4.61
C PRO A 112 -4.46 18.38 4.12
N ARG A 113 -4.15 18.21 2.84
CA ARG A 113 -3.81 16.89 2.26
C ARG A 113 -2.57 16.30 2.94
N LEU A 114 -1.51 17.11 3.10
CA LEU A 114 -0.31 16.71 3.82
C LEU A 114 -0.60 16.37 5.29
N GLY A 115 -1.48 17.13 5.97
CA GLY A 115 -1.89 16.83 7.33
C GLY A 115 -2.55 15.45 7.48
N VAL A 116 -3.40 15.08 6.53
CA VAL A 116 -4.03 13.75 6.51
C VAL A 116 -3.02 12.64 6.20
N HIS A 117 -2.08 12.88 5.30
CA HIS A 117 -0.99 11.94 5.00
C HIS A 117 -0.12 11.68 6.24
N ILE A 118 0.24 12.73 6.99
CA ILE A 118 0.98 12.62 8.25
C ILE A 118 0.14 11.84 9.27
N LEU A 119 -1.16 12.15 9.40
CA LEU A 119 -2.05 11.43 10.31
C LEU A 119 -2.12 9.93 9.98
N ALA A 120 -2.24 9.56 8.71
CA ALA A 120 -2.24 8.17 8.27
C ALA A 120 -0.91 7.46 8.60
N ALA A 121 0.22 8.14 8.42
CA ALA A 121 1.53 7.61 8.79
C ALA A 121 1.66 7.42 10.32
N LEU A 122 1.15 8.37 11.12
CA LEU A 122 1.14 8.26 12.58
C LEU A 122 0.22 7.13 13.07
N ILE A 123 -0.90 6.87 12.39
CA ILE A 123 -1.75 5.70 12.67
C ILE A 123 -0.96 4.42 12.42
N ALA A 124 -0.26 4.30 11.28
CA ALA A 124 0.55 3.14 10.96
C ALA A 124 1.67 2.88 12.00
N VAL A 125 2.30 3.93 12.49
CA VAL A 125 3.36 3.89 13.52
C VAL A 125 2.81 3.75 14.95
N GLY A 126 1.53 4.08 15.16
CA GLY A 126 0.91 4.45 16.44
C GLY A 126 1.38 3.70 17.70
N PRO A 127 1.27 2.36 17.77
CA PRO A 127 1.66 1.63 18.97
C PRO A 127 3.14 1.82 19.35
N TYR A 128 4.00 2.02 18.35
CA TYR A 128 5.42 2.25 18.53
C TYR A 128 5.73 3.62 19.14
N LEU A 129 4.80 4.58 19.11
CA LEU A 129 4.98 5.91 19.72
C LEU A 129 5.03 5.83 21.26
N TRP A 130 4.42 4.79 21.86
CA TRP A 130 4.43 4.54 23.30
C TRP A 130 5.25 3.33 23.70
N ASP A 131 5.28 2.30 22.87
CA ASP A 131 5.92 1.02 23.14
C ASP A 131 7.04 0.77 22.12
N HIS A 132 8.26 1.18 22.49
CA HIS A 132 9.44 1.03 21.64
C HIS A 132 10.05 -0.39 21.70
N THR A 133 9.39 -1.34 22.36
CA THR A 133 9.93 -2.68 22.58
C THR A 133 9.96 -3.46 21.26
N LEU A 134 11.10 -4.11 20.98
CA LEU A 134 11.23 -5.05 19.87
C LEU A 134 11.02 -6.48 20.37
N TYR A 135 10.04 -7.15 19.76
CA TYR A 135 9.68 -8.53 20.01
C TYR A 135 10.53 -9.46 19.12
N PRO A 136 10.82 -10.68 19.59
CA PRO A 136 11.54 -11.67 18.79
C PRO A 136 10.74 -12.07 17.56
N ASP A 137 11.39 -12.08 16.40
CA ASP A 137 10.87 -12.64 15.16
C ASP A 137 10.91 -14.18 15.15
N ALA A 138 10.53 -14.78 14.03
CA ALA A 138 10.54 -16.23 13.85
C ALA A 138 11.95 -16.87 14.03
N LEU A 139 13.03 -16.09 13.92
CA LEU A 139 14.41 -16.52 14.13
C LEU A 139 14.91 -16.21 15.56
N GLY A 140 14.06 -15.62 16.41
CA GLY A 140 14.38 -15.22 17.77
C GLY A 140 15.13 -13.89 17.88
N ALA A 141 15.34 -13.18 16.77
CA ALA A 141 15.98 -11.87 16.79
C ALA A 141 14.94 -10.78 17.11
N SER A 142 15.25 -9.87 18.04
CA SER A 142 14.35 -8.78 18.43
C SER A 142 14.20 -7.73 17.33
N THR A 143 13.40 -8.03 16.31
CA THR A 143 13.21 -7.17 15.12
C THR A 143 11.76 -6.71 14.94
N GLU A 144 10.79 -7.33 15.62
CA GLU A 144 9.38 -7.01 15.46
C GLU A 144 8.93 -5.85 16.36
N ALA A 145 8.46 -4.75 15.79
CA ALA A 145 7.83 -3.65 16.53
C ALA A 145 6.29 -3.72 16.52
N ARG A 146 5.63 -3.19 17.56
CA ARG A 146 4.17 -2.94 17.46
C ARG A 146 3.95 -1.69 16.63
N GLY A 147 3.32 -1.83 15.48
CA GLY A 147 3.23 -0.77 14.46
C GLY A 147 4.15 -1.02 13.27
N ILE A 148 3.98 -0.23 12.22
CA ILE A 148 4.79 -0.29 11.01
C ILE A 148 5.92 0.72 11.18
N ILE A 149 7.15 0.23 11.30
CA ILE A 149 8.33 1.08 11.56
C ILE A 149 9.54 0.59 10.75
N LEU A 150 10.32 1.53 10.24
CA LEU A 150 11.65 1.30 9.70
C LEU A 150 12.64 1.17 10.88
N THR A 151 12.81 -0.05 11.40
CA THR A 151 13.75 -0.34 12.48
C THR A 151 15.21 -0.16 12.07
N ALA A 152 15.51 -0.37 10.79
CA ALA A 152 16.84 -0.29 10.24
C ALA A 152 16.80 0.06 8.74
N PHE A 153 17.91 0.62 8.25
CA PHE A 153 18.10 0.94 6.85
C PHE A 153 19.19 0.05 6.24
N ASN A 154 18.84 -0.69 5.19
CA ASN A 154 19.76 -1.61 4.51
C ASN A 154 20.44 -0.90 3.34
N PHE A 155 21.76 -0.77 3.38
CA PHE A 155 22.55 -0.31 2.25
C PHE A 155 22.92 -1.49 1.33
N PRO A 156 22.78 -1.37 0.01
CA PRO A 156 23.13 -2.46 -0.91
C PRO A 156 24.61 -2.89 -0.85
N PHE A 157 25.49 -1.99 -0.44
CA PHE A 157 26.95 -2.18 -0.46
C PHE A 157 27.62 -2.02 0.90
N LEU A 158 26.87 -1.68 1.96
CA LEU A 158 27.38 -1.40 3.30
C LEU A 158 26.56 -2.15 4.34
N ASP A 159 27.04 -2.16 5.58
CA ASP A 159 26.31 -2.72 6.71
C ASP A 159 24.97 -1.99 6.95
N GLN A 160 24.02 -2.74 7.50
CA GLN A 160 22.73 -2.23 7.92
C GLN A 160 22.90 -1.19 9.03
N ILE A 161 22.23 -0.05 8.89
CA ILE A 161 22.19 0.99 9.94
C ILE A 161 20.95 0.76 10.81
N PRO A 162 21.09 0.33 12.08
CA PRO A 162 19.97 0.07 12.97
C PRO A 162 19.44 1.39 13.56
N LEU A 163 18.48 2.01 12.85
CA LEU A 163 17.86 3.29 13.26
C LEU A 163 17.29 3.23 14.67
N HIS A 164 16.62 2.14 15.04
CA HIS A 164 16.06 1.94 16.38
C HIS A 164 17.13 2.01 17.48
N GLN A 165 18.31 1.41 17.25
CA GLN A 165 19.38 1.38 18.24
C GLN A 165 20.05 2.75 18.39
N ILE A 166 20.08 3.54 17.32
CA ILE A 166 20.56 4.93 17.37
C ILE A 166 19.57 5.80 18.14
N SER A 167 18.29 5.76 17.75
CA SER A 167 17.20 6.45 18.45
C SER A 167 15.83 5.95 17.95
N PRO A 168 14.92 5.49 18.85
CA PRO A 168 13.56 5.13 18.46
C PRO A 168 12.81 6.28 17.76
N TRP A 169 13.06 7.52 18.17
CA TRP A 169 12.46 8.71 17.55
C TRP A 169 13.00 8.97 16.15
N LEU A 170 14.26 8.60 15.88
CA LEU A 170 14.81 8.65 14.52
C LEU A 170 14.11 7.64 13.62
N ALA A 171 13.84 6.43 14.11
CA ALA A 171 13.07 5.43 13.37
C ALA A 171 11.63 5.92 13.09
N VAL A 172 10.98 6.58 14.05
CA VAL A 172 9.65 7.19 13.87
C VAL A 172 9.70 8.28 12.81
N GLY A 173 10.63 9.23 12.93
CA GLY A 173 10.79 10.33 11.99
C GLY A 173 11.09 9.82 10.57
N ALA A 174 11.99 8.86 10.43
CA ALA A 174 12.33 8.22 9.16
C ALA A 174 11.12 7.50 8.54
N THR A 175 10.32 6.79 9.35
CA THR A 175 9.13 6.08 8.86
C THR A 175 8.04 7.04 8.40
N VAL A 176 7.74 8.07 9.19
CA VAL A 176 6.74 9.08 8.81
C VAL A 176 7.17 9.81 7.55
N PHE A 177 8.45 10.23 7.49
CA PHE A 177 9.02 10.84 6.29
C PHE A 177 8.91 9.92 5.08
N TRP A 178 9.23 8.63 5.24
CA TRP A 178 9.16 7.66 4.15
C TRP A 178 7.73 7.45 3.65
N VAL A 179 6.77 7.19 4.55
CA VAL A 179 5.37 6.96 4.18
C VAL A 179 4.77 8.19 3.48
N VAL A 180 4.94 9.38 4.05
CA VAL A 180 4.42 10.63 3.48
C VAL A 180 5.15 10.99 2.18
N GLY A 181 6.46 10.78 2.15
CA GLY A 181 7.30 11.01 0.96
C GLY A 181 6.87 10.13 -0.21
N MET A 182 6.68 8.83 0.02
CA MET A 182 6.24 7.89 -1.02
C MET A 182 4.87 8.24 -1.60
N GLN A 183 3.91 8.68 -0.76
CA GLN A 183 2.59 9.11 -1.23
C GLN A 183 2.69 10.31 -2.18
N ASN A 184 3.48 11.32 -1.81
CA ASN A 184 3.67 12.50 -2.66
C ASN A 184 4.48 12.15 -3.91
N MET A 185 5.49 11.28 -3.80
CA MET A 185 6.33 10.86 -4.93
C MET A 185 5.53 10.13 -6.01
N VAL A 186 4.64 9.22 -5.62
CA VAL A 186 3.79 8.51 -6.59
C VAL A 186 2.84 9.50 -7.30
N ASN A 187 2.24 10.43 -6.55
CA ASN A 187 1.41 11.50 -7.13
C ASN A 187 2.21 12.36 -8.14
N TRP A 188 3.43 12.76 -7.80
CA TRP A 188 4.29 13.52 -8.72
C TRP A 188 4.76 12.73 -9.95
N SER A 189 4.75 11.41 -9.87
CA SER A 189 5.13 10.53 -10.99
C SER A 189 3.98 10.32 -11.97
N ASP A 190 2.76 10.70 -11.60
CA ASP A 190 1.58 10.54 -12.45
C ASP A 190 1.44 11.71 -13.43
N GLY A 191 2.16 11.63 -14.54
CA GLY A 191 2.18 12.66 -15.59
C GLY A 191 1.94 12.13 -17.01
N LEU A 192 1.84 10.81 -17.18
CA LEU A 192 1.62 10.12 -18.45
C LEU A 192 0.74 8.89 -18.21
N ASP A 193 -0.07 8.54 -19.21
CA ASP A 193 -0.96 7.35 -19.15
C ASP A 193 -0.16 6.09 -18.83
N GLY A 194 -0.62 5.35 -17.82
CA GLY A 194 -0.01 4.10 -17.37
C GLY A 194 1.27 4.24 -16.55
N LEU A 195 1.84 5.45 -16.38
CA LEU A 195 3.16 5.60 -15.75
C LEU A 195 3.13 5.24 -14.26
N ALA A 196 2.30 5.92 -13.46
CA ALA A 196 2.22 5.67 -12.02
C ALA A 196 1.74 4.23 -11.69
N GLY A 197 0.76 3.73 -12.44
CA GLY A 197 0.28 2.35 -12.31
C GLY A 197 1.34 1.32 -12.69
N GLY A 198 2.09 1.56 -13.77
CA GLY A 198 3.14 0.67 -14.28
C GLY A 198 4.34 0.57 -13.36
N ILE A 199 4.88 1.70 -12.87
CA ILE A 199 6.00 1.69 -11.92
C ILE A 199 5.60 1.00 -10.61
N THR A 200 4.35 1.20 -10.16
CA THR A 200 3.83 0.56 -8.94
C THR A 200 3.69 -0.95 -9.12
N LEU A 201 3.20 -1.41 -10.28
CA LEU A 201 3.12 -2.83 -10.62
C LEU A 201 4.50 -3.51 -10.57
N ILE A 202 5.51 -2.88 -11.17
CA ILE A 202 6.88 -3.40 -11.20
C ILE A 202 7.45 -3.45 -9.77
N ALA A 203 7.37 -2.34 -9.03
CA ALA A 203 7.87 -2.26 -7.65
C ALA A 203 7.20 -3.30 -6.75
N ALA A 204 5.88 -3.45 -6.82
CA ALA A 204 5.13 -4.44 -6.07
C ALA A 204 5.56 -5.87 -6.44
N SER A 205 5.70 -6.17 -7.73
CA SER A 205 6.16 -7.50 -8.17
C SER A 205 7.56 -7.83 -7.64
N ILE A 206 8.49 -6.87 -7.66
CA ILE A 206 9.84 -7.04 -7.11
C ILE A 206 9.80 -7.24 -5.59
N LEU A 207 9.00 -6.45 -4.85
CA LEU A 207 8.84 -6.61 -3.41
C LEU A 207 8.28 -7.98 -3.04
N ALA A 208 7.28 -8.48 -3.79
CA ALA A 208 6.76 -9.82 -3.61
C ALA A 208 7.86 -10.87 -3.79
N LEU A 209 8.61 -10.82 -4.91
CA LEU A 209 9.71 -11.75 -5.17
C LEU A 209 10.80 -11.68 -4.09
N HIS A 210 11.16 -10.48 -3.63
CA HIS A 210 12.15 -10.29 -2.57
C HIS A 210 11.73 -10.99 -1.28
N THR A 211 10.48 -10.79 -0.83
CA THR A 211 9.98 -11.42 0.41
C THR A 211 9.93 -12.95 0.35
N LEU A 212 9.75 -13.53 -0.85
CA LEU A 212 9.78 -14.98 -1.08
C LEU A 212 11.19 -15.56 -1.11
N GLN A 213 12.21 -14.73 -1.39
CA GLN A 213 13.62 -15.12 -1.43
C GLN A 213 14.31 -15.02 -0.06
N LEU A 214 13.65 -14.43 0.95
CA LEU A 214 14.18 -14.38 2.31
C LEU A 214 14.28 -15.78 2.91
N SER A 215 15.14 -15.93 3.91
CA SER A 215 15.35 -17.18 4.66
C SER A 215 15.10 -16.92 6.14
N PRO A 216 13.93 -17.29 6.69
CA PRO A 216 12.82 -18.00 6.05
C PRO A 216 11.97 -17.09 5.12
N PRO A 217 11.26 -17.67 4.13
CA PRO A 217 10.37 -16.89 3.26
C PRO A 217 9.21 -16.26 4.03
N GLN A 218 8.87 -15.01 3.70
CA GLN A 218 7.79 -14.27 4.35
C GLN A 218 6.51 -14.31 3.50
N TYR A 219 5.78 -15.43 3.55
CA TYR A 219 4.61 -15.66 2.69
C TYR A 219 3.46 -14.70 2.94
N THR A 220 3.17 -14.38 4.21
CA THR A 220 2.07 -13.50 4.59
C THR A 220 2.34 -12.04 4.19
N VAL A 221 3.61 -11.61 4.27
CA VAL A 221 4.07 -10.30 3.78
C VAL A 221 4.02 -10.24 2.26
N ALA A 222 4.40 -11.32 1.55
CA ALA A 222 4.38 -11.38 0.08
C ALA A 222 2.98 -11.17 -0.52
N MET A 223 1.92 -11.51 0.22
CA MET A 223 0.53 -11.28 -0.19
C MET A 223 0.19 -9.79 -0.35
N LEU A 224 0.79 -8.90 0.44
CA LEU A 224 0.55 -7.45 0.37
C LEU A 224 0.95 -6.85 -0.99
N PRO A 225 2.21 -6.96 -1.45
CA PRO A 225 2.59 -6.46 -2.75
C PRO A 225 1.99 -7.28 -3.90
N LEU A 226 1.67 -8.58 -3.72
CA LEU A 226 0.93 -9.33 -4.74
C LEU A 226 -0.49 -8.81 -4.96
N ALA A 227 -1.20 -8.45 -3.88
CA ALA A 227 -2.50 -7.81 -3.96
C ALA A 227 -2.39 -6.46 -4.69
N LEU A 228 -1.37 -5.65 -4.36
CA LEU A 228 -1.14 -4.37 -5.03
C LEU A 228 -0.81 -4.56 -6.51
N ALA A 229 0.07 -5.52 -6.86
CA ALA A 229 0.40 -5.86 -8.23
C ALA A 229 -0.84 -6.33 -9.01
N GLY A 230 -1.67 -7.20 -8.43
CA GLY A 230 -2.94 -7.62 -9.04
C GLY A 230 -3.86 -6.44 -9.31
N ALA A 231 -4.03 -5.54 -8.34
CA ALA A 231 -4.84 -4.33 -8.50
C ALA A 231 -4.31 -3.40 -9.60
N CYS A 232 -3.00 -3.12 -9.62
CA CYS A 232 -2.36 -2.31 -10.67
C CYS A 232 -2.53 -2.95 -12.06
N ALA A 233 -2.30 -4.25 -12.18
CA ALA A 233 -2.46 -4.97 -13.45
C ALA A 233 -3.91 -4.91 -13.97
N GLY A 234 -4.90 -5.00 -13.07
CA GLY A 234 -6.31 -4.87 -13.44
C GLY A 234 -6.68 -3.46 -13.88
N PHE A 235 -6.11 -2.44 -13.24
CA PHE A 235 -6.28 -1.04 -13.60
C PHE A 235 -5.68 -0.68 -14.96
N LEU A 236 -4.46 -1.14 -15.24
CA LEU A 236 -3.73 -0.83 -16.48
C LEU A 236 -4.42 -1.32 -17.77
N ILE A 237 -5.42 -2.19 -17.68
CA ILE A 237 -6.23 -2.60 -18.85
C ILE A 237 -7.14 -1.44 -19.33
N PHE A 238 -7.49 -0.52 -18.44
CA PHE A 238 -8.44 0.57 -18.69
C PHE A 238 -7.81 1.97 -18.64
N ASN A 239 -6.54 2.06 -18.24
CA ASN A 239 -5.79 3.31 -18.16
C ASN A 239 -5.05 3.59 -19.47
#